data_AF-A0A536I0I8-F1
#
_entry.id   AF-A0A536I0I8-F1
#
_cell.length_a   1.000
_cell.length_b   1.000
_cell.length_c   1.000
_cell.angle_alpha   90.00
_cell.angle_beta   90.00
_cell.angle_gamma   90.00
#
_symmetry.space_group_name_H-M   'P 1'
#
loop_
_entity.id
_entity.type
_entity.pdbx_description
1 polymer ?
#
loop_
_entity_poly.entity_id
_entity_poly.type
_entity_poly.pdbx_seq_one_letter_code
_entity_poly.pdbx_strand_id
1 'polypeptide(L)'
;MALNRPALAEGVRGGIVLSIAVILLAILGLTPSLSWIPEIPLIAAAIAAPVVGYALTGYRAGRRSGRMAAGGLAGTIAGGISGVVGGTAYVLFGKPLLNIVVGLLLGAIAGGLIGAGGGALGRR
;
A
#
# COMPACT_ATOMS: atom_id res chain seq x y z
N MET A 1 19.17 -6.50 -18.02
CA MET A 1 18.46 -6.36 -16.73
C MET A 1 17.71 -7.66 -16.44
N ALA A 2 18.23 -8.52 -15.56
CA ALA A 2 17.49 -9.72 -15.16
C ALA A 2 16.17 -9.28 -14.51
N LEU A 3 15.03 -9.68 -15.09
CA LEU A 3 13.71 -9.28 -14.62
C LEU A 3 13.56 -9.64 -13.14
N ASN A 4 13.32 -8.64 -12.30
CA ASN A 4 12.92 -8.78 -10.90
C ASN A 4 11.49 -9.36 -10.79
N ARG A 5 11.18 -10.43 -11.52
CA ARG A 5 9.89 -11.17 -11.51
C ARG A 5 9.38 -11.45 -10.08
N PRO A 6 10.21 -11.91 -9.12
CA PRO A 6 9.72 -12.15 -7.77
C PRO A 6 9.29 -10.86 -7.05
N ALA A 7 9.95 -9.73 -7.32
CA ALA A 7 9.57 -8.44 -6.73
C ALA A 7 8.27 -7.89 -7.35
N LEU A 8 8.13 -8.03 -8.67
CA LEU A 8 6.91 -7.66 -9.39
C LEU A 8 5.71 -8.48 -8.92
N ALA A 9 5.86 -9.80 -8.84
CA ALA A 9 4.78 -10.69 -8.40
C ALA A 9 4.34 -10.37 -6.96
N GLU A 10 5.29 -10.15 -6.04
CA GLU A 10 4.92 -9.80 -4.66
C GLU A 10 4.37 -8.38 -4.54
N GLY A 11 4.89 -7.42 -5.31
CA GLY A 11 4.33 -6.07 -5.34
C GLY A 11 2.88 -6.06 -5.82
N VAL A 12 2.56 -6.79 -6.89
CA VAL A 12 1.20 -6.90 -7.40
C VAL A 12 0.29 -7.61 -6.40
N ARG A 13 0.72 -8.77 -5.87
CA ARG A 13 -0.07 -9.52 -4.89
C ARG A 13 -0.32 -8.71 -3.61
N GLY A 14 0.72 -8.07 -3.08
CA GLY A 14 0.63 -7.20 -1.92
C GLY A 14 -0.29 -6.01 -2.17
N GLY A 15 -0.17 -5.38 -3.35
CA GLY A 15 -1.05 -4.29 -3.78
C GLY A 15 -2.52 -4.69 -3.82
N ILE A 16 -2.85 -5.83 -4.43
CA ILE A 16 -4.24 -6.33 -4.49
C ILE A 16 -4.81 -6.59 -3.09
N VAL A 17 -4.05 -7.24 -2.21
CA VAL A 17 -4.50 -7.53 -0.83
C VAL A 17 -4.71 -6.22 -0.05
N LEU A 18 -3.79 -5.27 -0.19
CA LEU A 18 -3.90 -3.95 0.43
C LEU A 18 -5.10 -3.16 -0.10
N SER A 19 -5.39 -3.24 -1.39
CA SER A 19 -6.56 -2.60 -1.99
C SER A 19 -7.86 -3.05 -1.34
N ILE A 20 -8.00 -4.32 -0.97
CA ILE A 20 -9.18 -4.81 -0.24
C ILE A 20 -9.31 -4.10 1.11
N ALA A 21 -8.22 -4.00 1.87
CA ALA A 21 -8.22 -3.31 3.16
C ALA A 21 -8.54 -1.81 2.99
N VAL A 22 -7.95 -1.16 1.98
CA VAL A 22 -8.21 0.25 1.66
C VAL A 22 -9.67 0.49 1.31
N ILE A 23 -10.30 -0.40 0.51
CA ILE A 23 -11.72 -0.31 0.18
C ILE A 23 -12.58 -0.42 1.45
N LEU A 24 -12.32 -1.43 2.29
CA LEU A 24 -13.07 -1.62 3.53
C LEU A 24 -12.94 -0.41 4.46
N LEU A 25 -11.72 0.11 4.65
CA LEU A 25 -11.48 1.28 5.48
C LEU A 25 -12.09 2.56 4.89
N ALA A 26 -12.09 2.71 3.57
CA ALA A 26 -12.75 3.83 2.90
C ALA A 26 -14.27 3.78 3.10
N ILE A 27 -14.88 2.59 2.98
CA ILE A 27 -16.31 2.41 3.29
C ILE A 27 -16.58 2.77 4.75
N LEU A 28 -15.80 2.23 5.69
CA LEU A 28 -16.01 2.51 7.11
C LEU A 28 -15.82 4.00 7.46
N GLY A 29 -14.86 4.69 6.82
CA GLY A 29 -14.47 6.05 7.19
C GLY A 29 -15.13 7.17 6.42
N LEU A 30 -15.65 6.89 5.22
CA LEU A 30 -16.28 7.90 4.37
C LEU A 30 -17.80 7.78 4.33
N THR A 31 -18.38 6.69 4.87
CA THR A 31 -19.83 6.50 4.91
C THR A 31 -20.46 7.24 6.10
N PRO A 32 -21.37 8.21 5.86
CA PRO A 32 -21.96 9.01 6.94
C PRO A 32 -22.78 8.21 7.96
N SER A 33 -23.40 7.10 7.55
CA SER A 33 -24.18 6.22 8.44
C SER A 33 -23.33 5.42 9.42
N LEU A 34 -22.01 5.43 9.27
CA LEU A 34 -21.04 4.73 10.13
C LEU A 34 -20.26 5.67 11.05
N SER A 35 -20.71 6.92 11.23
CA SER A 35 -20.08 7.92 12.10
C SER A 35 -20.04 7.56 13.59
N TRP A 36 -20.78 6.52 14.01
CA TRP A 36 -20.69 5.96 15.36
C TRP A 36 -19.38 5.22 15.62
N ILE A 37 -18.64 4.83 14.57
CA ILE A 37 -17.33 4.19 14.68
C ILE A 37 -16.30 5.23 15.15
N PRO A 38 -15.53 4.97 16.21
CA PRO A 38 -14.54 5.93 16.68
C PRO A 38 -13.48 6.23 15.61
N GLU A 39 -13.24 7.52 15.37
CA GLU A 39 -12.39 8.01 14.28
C GLU A 39 -10.91 7.65 14.50
N ILE A 40 -10.43 7.72 15.75
CA ILE A 40 -9.02 7.49 16.10
C ILE A 40 -8.58 6.04 15.75
N PRO A 41 -9.28 4.98 16.19
CA PRO A 41 -8.99 3.61 15.75
C PRO A 41 -9.00 3.42 14.24
N LEU A 42 -9.93 4.07 13.54
CA LEU A 42 -10.06 3.92 12.10
C LEU A 42 -8.90 4.58 11.36
N ILE A 43 -8.49 5.79 11.78
CA ILE A 43 -7.30 6.48 11.25
C ILE A 43 -6.05 5.65 11.55
N ALA A 44 -5.92 5.12 12.77
CA ALA A 44 -4.81 4.27 13.14
C ALA A 44 -4.73 3.02 12.25
N ALA A 45 -5.86 2.36 11.97
CA ALA A 45 -5.92 1.23 11.05
C ALA A 45 -5.59 1.63 9.60
N ALA A 46 -6.07 2.79 9.15
CA ALA A 46 -5.80 3.33 7.82
C ALA A 46 -4.33 3.68 7.58
N ILE A 47 -3.57 3.99 8.64
CA ILE A 47 -2.13 4.20 8.57
C ILE A 47 -1.38 2.87 8.75
N ALA A 48 -1.76 2.07 9.75
CA ALA A 48 -1.06 0.84 10.09
C ALA A 48 -1.14 -0.21 8.98
N ALA A 49 -2.30 -0.38 8.34
CA ALA A 49 -2.49 -1.37 7.28
C ALA A 49 -1.52 -1.18 6.10
N PRO A 50 -1.41 0.01 5.47
CA PRO A 50 -0.42 0.22 4.41
C PRO A 50 1.02 0.11 4.91
N VAL A 51 1.35 0.63 6.10
CA VAL A 51 2.72 0.51 6.66
C VAL A 51 3.12 -0.95 6.81
N VAL A 52 2.29 -1.76 7.44
CA VAL A 52 2.53 -3.20 7.64
C VAL A 52 2.55 -3.93 6.31
N GLY A 53 1.58 -3.65 5.43
CA GLY A 53 1.49 -4.30 4.13
C GLY A 53 2.70 -4.03 3.24
N TYR A 54 3.17 -2.78 3.15
CA TYR A 54 4.38 -2.44 2.40
C TYR A 54 5.62 -3.07 3.01
N ALA A 55 5.76 -3.04 4.34
CA ALA A 55 6.89 -3.64 5.03
C ALA A 55 6.97 -5.16 4.80
N LEU A 56 5.83 -5.86 4.91
CA LEU A 56 5.74 -7.31 4.66
C LEU A 56 6.00 -7.66 3.20
N THR A 57 5.46 -6.87 2.26
CA THR A 57 5.70 -7.04 0.83
C THR A 57 7.19 -6.88 0.52
N GLY A 58 7.80 -5.84 1.07
CA GLY A 58 9.23 -5.58 0.99
C GLY A 58 10.09 -6.70 1.58
N TYR A 59 9.73 -7.16 2.79
CA TYR A 59 10.40 -8.26 3.49
C TYR A 59 10.38 -9.55 2.68
N ARG A 60 9.22 -9.95 2.15
CA ARG A 60 9.08 -11.16 1.32
C ARG A 60 9.91 -11.07 0.04
N ALA A 61 9.91 -9.91 -0.63
CA ALA A 61 10.72 -9.69 -1.82
C ALA A 61 12.23 -9.66 -1.51
N GLY A 62 12.64 -9.03 -0.41
CA GLY A 62 14.02 -9.01 0.06
C GLY A 62 14.53 -10.40 0.40
N ARG A 63 13.73 -11.21 1.11
CA ARG A 63 14.07 -12.59 1.49
C ARG A 63 14.26 -13.53 0.31
N ARG A 64 13.47 -13.36 -0.76
CA ARG A 64 13.60 -14.20 -1.97
C ARG A 64 14.72 -13.77 -2.91
N SER A 65 15.06 -12.49 -2.93
CA SER A 65 16.03 -11.94 -3.89
C SER A 65 17.41 -11.65 -3.28
N GLY A 66 17.52 -11.62 -1.95
CA GLY A 66 18.70 -11.14 -1.23
C GLY A 66 18.98 -9.64 -1.37
N ARG A 67 18.09 -8.87 -2.01
CA ARG A 67 18.33 -7.46 -2.39
C ARG A 67 17.32 -6.52 -1.76
N MET A 68 17.82 -5.46 -1.13
CA MET A 68 16.99 -4.37 -0.60
C MET A 68 16.19 -3.67 -1.71
N ALA A 69 16.79 -3.46 -2.87
CA ALA A 69 16.14 -2.83 -4.02
C ALA A 69 14.92 -3.59 -4.52
N ALA A 70 14.88 -4.92 -4.36
CA ALA A 70 13.70 -5.71 -4.71
C ALA A 70 12.52 -5.43 -3.75
N GLY A 71 12.80 -5.21 -2.47
CA GLY A 71 11.79 -4.79 -1.50
C GLY A 71 11.23 -3.41 -1.80
N GLY A 72 12.10 -2.46 -2.17
CA GLY A 72 11.69 -1.13 -2.61
C GLY A 72 10.79 -1.19 -3.84
N LEU A 73 11.19 -1.92 -4.90
CA LEU A 73 10.39 -2.09 -6.10
C LEU A 73 9.03 -2.74 -5.83
N ALA A 74 9.00 -3.82 -5.03
CA ALA A 74 7.77 -4.48 -4.66
C ALA A 74 6.84 -3.54 -3.87
N GLY A 75 7.41 -2.79 -2.92
CA GLY A 75 6.69 -1.79 -2.15
C GLY A 75 6.13 -0.65 -2.99
N THR A 76 6.90 -0.11 -3.95
CA THR A 76 6.43 0.93 -4.88
C THR A 76 5.25 0.43 -5.72
N ILE A 77 5.30 -0.80 -6.22
CA ILE A 77 4.20 -1.39 -6.99
C ILE A 77 2.97 -1.58 -6.11
N ALA A 78 3.13 -2.18 -4.93
CA ALA A 78 2.02 -2.40 -4.00
C ALA A 78 1.37 -1.08 -3.57
N GLY A 79 2.19 -0.08 -3.28
CA GLY A 79 1.76 1.26 -2.90
C GLY A 79 1.10 2.02 -4.04
N GLY A 80 1.61 1.90 -5.27
CA GLY A 80 0.96 2.49 -6.43
C GLY A 80 -0.44 1.92 -6.67
N ILE A 81 -0.58 0.58 -6.63
CA ILE A 81 -1.87 -0.10 -6.82
C ILE A 81 -2.88 0.30 -5.74
N SER A 82 -2.51 0.13 -4.47
CA SER A 82 -3.40 0.43 -3.35
C SER A 82 -3.69 1.93 -3.21
N GLY A 83 -2.72 2.78 -3.56
CA GLY A 83 -2.87 4.24 -3.63
C GLY A 83 -3.87 4.70 -4.68
N VAL A 84 -3.84 4.12 -5.89
CA VAL A 84 -4.84 4.38 -6.94
C VAL A 84 -6.22 3.92 -6.49
N VAL A 85 -6.33 2.74 -5.87
CA VAL A 85 -7.60 2.25 -5.34
C VAL A 85 -8.15 3.17 -4.25
N GLY A 86 -7.30 3.59 -3.31
CA GLY A 86 -7.67 4.56 -2.29
C GLY A 86 -8.14 5.88 -2.88
N GLY A 87 -7.36 6.47 -3.80
CA GLY A 87 -7.73 7.69 -4.49
C GLY A 87 -9.06 7.58 -5.24
N THR A 88 -9.30 6.44 -5.91
CA THR A 88 -10.57 6.14 -6.57
C THR A 88 -11.72 6.04 -5.56
N ALA A 89 -11.50 5.41 -4.40
CA ALA A 89 -12.51 5.36 -3.35
C ALA A 89 -12.90 6.77 -2.89
N TYR A 90 -11.93 7.65 -2.63
CA TYR A 90 -12.22 9.05 -2.29
C TYR A 90 -13.06 9.76 -3.36
N VAL A 91 -12.77 9.52 -4.65
CA VAL A 91 -13.57 10.08 -5.77
C VAL A 91 -15.01 9.57 -5.76
N LEU A 92 -15.22 8.27 -5.51
CA LEU A 92 -16.56 7.68 -5.41
C LEU A 92 -17.38 8.27 -4.25
N PHE A 93 -16.71 8.72 -3.18
CA PHE A 93 -17.33 9.46 -2.07
C PHE A 93 -17.39 10.99 -2.31
N GLY A 94 -17.31 11.44 -3.57
CA GLY A 94 -17.54 12.82 -3.97
C GLY A 94 -16.35 13.77 -3.82
N LYS A 95 -15.12 13.24 -3.65
CA LYS A 95 -13.90 14.06 -3.52
C LYS A 95 -13.22 14.28 -4.89
N PRO A 96 -12.31 15.27 -5.02
CA PRO A 96 -11.71 15.62 -6.31
C PRO A 96 -10.91 14.49 -6.97
N LEU A 97 -10.89 14.46 -8.31
CA LEU A 97 -10.09 13.51 -9.12
C LEU A 97 -8.59 13.55 -8.82
N LEU A 98 -8.09 14.69 -8.32
CA LEU A 98 -6.71 14.85 -7.87
C LEU A 98 -6.28 13.78 -6.86
N ASN A 99 -7.21 13.24 -6.07
CA ASN A 99 -6.93 12.19 -5.09
C ASN A 99 -6.42 10.89 -5.71
N ILE A 100 -6.74 10.60 -6.98
CA ILE A 100 -6.18 9.44 -7.69
C ILE A 100 -4.68 9.63 -7.91
N VAL A 101 -4.28 10.81 -8.38
CA VAL A 101 -2.86 11.13 -8.64
C VAL A 101 -2.09 11.23 -7.32
N VAL A 102 -2.66 11.91 -6.32
CA VAL A 102 -2.05 12.03 -4.99
C VAL A 102 -1.92 10.65 -4.34
N GLY A 103 -2.97 9.82 -4.41
CA GLY A 103 -2.96 8.45 -3.90
C GLY A 103 -1.89 7.59 -4.56
N LEU A 104 -1.79 7.64 -5.90
CA LEU A 104 -0.74 6.94 -6.66
C LEU A 104 0.66 7.37 -6.21
N LEU A 105 0.94 8.67 -6.17
CA LEU A 105 2.28 9.19 -5.86
C LEU A 105 2.67 8.91 -4.41
N LEU A 106 1.80 9.25 -3.46
CA LEU A 106 2.07 9.00 -2.04
C LEU A 106 2.17 7.51 -1.75
N GLY A 107 1.29 6.70 -2.34
CA GLY A 107 1.34 5.26 -2.23
C GLY A 107 2.65 4.69 -2.78
N ALA A 108 3.05 5.07 -3.98
CA ALA A 108 4.28 4.61 -4.61
C ALA A 108 5.55 5.02 -3.83
N ILE A 109 5.60 6.25 -3.32
CA ILE A 109 6.72 6.77 -2.53
C ILE A 109 6.79 6.09 -1.17
N ALA A 110 5.70 6.11 -0.41
CA ALA A 110 5.64 5.48 0.91
C ALA A 110 5.89 3.97 0.82
N GLY A 111 5.26 3.31 -0.15
CA GLY A 111 5.46 1.90 -0.44
C GLY A 111 6.91 1.59 -0.79
N GLY A 112 7.56 2.42 -1.61
CA GLY A 112 8.97 2.27 -1.95
C GLY A 112 9.90 2.39 -0.75
N LEU A 113 9.71 3.42 0.08
CA LEU A 113 10.53 3.67 1.28
C LEU A 113 10.35 2.55 2.32
N ILE A 114 9.10 2.24 2.66
CA ILE A 114 8.76 1.23 3.67
C ILE A 114 9.12 -0.17 3.17
N GLY A 115 8.84 -0.46 1.89
CA GLY A 115 9.21 -1.72 1.24
C GLY A 115 10.72 -1.92 1.15
N ALA A 116 11.50 -0.86 0.92
CA ALA A 116 12.95 -0.94 0.98
C ALA A 116 13.44 -1.26 2.40
N GLY A 117 12.85 -0.64 3.43
CA GLY A 117 13.11 -0.97 4.83
C GLY A 117 12.81 -2.45 5.14
N GLY A 118 11.63 -2.93 4.76
CA GLY A 118 11.25 -4.34 4.90
C GLY A 118 12.20 -5.27 4.15
N GLY A 119 12.59 -4.93 2.93
CA GLY A 119 13.55 -5.69 2.13
C GLY A 119 14.95 -5.73 2.75
N ALA A 120 15.37 -4.66 3.42
CA ALA A 120 16.64 -4.61 4.15
C ALA A 120 16.64 -5.52 5.39
N LEU A 121 15.48 -5.72 6.02
CA LEU A 121 15.28 -6.68 7.10
C LEU A 121 15.24 -8.12 6.58
N GLY A 122 14.56 -8.35 5.44
CA GLY A 122 14.37 -9.69 4.88
C GLY A 122 15.61 -10.32 4.23
N ARG A 123 16.63 -9.51 3.90
CA ARG A 123 17.91 -10.00 3.35
C ARG A 123 18.91 -10.47 4.41
N ARG A 124 18.64 -10.21 5.70
CA ARG A 124 19.46 -10.70 6.81
C ARG A 124 18.99 -12.11 7.17
#